data_AF-A0A8C7SFM5-F1
#
_entry.id   AF-A0A8C7SFM5-F1
#
_cell.length_a   1.000
_cell.length_b   1.000
_cell.length_c   1.000
_cell.angle_alpha   90.00
_cell.angle_beta   90.00
_cell.angle_gamma   90.00
#
_symmetry.space_group_name_H-M   'P 1'
#
loop_
_entity.id
_entity.type
_entity.pdbx_description
1 polymer ?
#
loop_
_entity_poly.entity_id
_entity_poly.type
_entity_poly.pdbx_seq_one_letter_code
_entity_poly.pdbx_strand_id
1 'polypeptide(L)'
;MILKHLKCILVLQYFIRFVATEIAAEKALPEPLNLSLTWESEFRIKLSWNAPNNLNASCKVNYMITTTIGEVKTTLKLYKEYRLSTEDAVNYTVQTNPKHCTGRTISKPVSKSITKPTELVKNFQCSLYSSKAMNCSWLPVNQASDLQLYYGYLGPSHIAACSEYQYRDGQRTGCHLRGSFLQYDVYFKVNGTLDGLSVQNNFLVLPRYHVKPPAPKVKITEEGRNLILSWDPPDIGAVHCWNFILKYNKCQESLVSPGSKCQYRIKIESYYTGSDAHRIWQGLKTITDYKGKPSRELPSDTSIPDELNAFSSRKMRKGSATKVHNSTFW
;
A
#
# COMPACT_ATOMS: atom_id res chain seq x y z
N MET A 1 -10.43 -65.74 1.64
CA MET A 1 -11.51 -65.13 2.47
C MET A 1 -11.28 -63.63 2.72
N ILE A 2 -10.05 -63.19 3.02
CA ILE A 2 -9.67 -61.80 3.33
C ILE A 2 -10.06 -60.76 2.24
N LEU A 3 -9.94 -61.11 0.95
CA LEU A 3 -10.25 -60.21 -0.16
C LEU A 3 -11.75 -59.84 -0.28
N LYS A 4 -12.65 -60.72 0.16
CA LYS A 4 -14.10 -60.46 0.18
C LYS A 4 -14.50 -59.50 1.30
N HIS A 5 -13.88 -59.64 2.48
CA HIS A 5 -14.08 -58.74 3.61
C HIS A 5 -13.58 -57.32 3.30
N LEU A 6 -12.42 -57.19 2.62
CA LEU A 6 -11.90 -55.88 2.22
C LEU A 6 -12.82 -55.16 1.23
N LYS A 7 -13.39 -55.87 0.24
CA LYS A 7 -14.39 -55.32 -0.67
C LYS A 7 -15.66 -54.85 0.07
N CYS A 8 -16.12 -55.61 1.06
CA CYS A 8 -17.31 -55.27 1.84
C CYS A 8 -17.07 -54.01 2.72
N ILE A 9 -15.88 -53.89 3.32
CA ILE A 9 -15.47 -52.71 4.09
C ILE A 9 -15.41 -51.46 3.20
N LEU A 10 -14.84 -51.56 1.99
CA LEU A 10 -14.79 -50.43 1.04
C LEU A 10 -16.18 -49.98 0.60
N VAL A 11 -17.09 -50.93 0.36
CA VAL A 11 -18.49 -50.63 0.01
C VAL A 11 -19.21 -49.96 1.18
N LEU A 12 -19.05 -50.45 2.41
CA LEU A 12 -19.63 -49.84 3.61
C LEU A 12 -19.09 -48.41 3.84
N GLN A 13 -17.79 -48.20 3.68
CA GLN A 13 -17.18 -46.87 3.77
C GLN A 13 -17.72 -45.91 2.71
N TYR A 14 -17.94 -46.38 1.48
CA TYR A 14 -18.56 -45.60 0.42
C TYR A 14 -19.99 -45.21 0.77
N PHE A 15 -20.81 -46.15 1.25
CA PHE A 15 -22.18 -45.87 1.70
C PHE A 15 -22.23 -44.90 2.87
N ILE A 16 -21.36 -45.06 3.87
CA ILE A 16 -21.28 -44.12 5.01
C ILE A 16 -20.94 -42.71 4.52
N ARG A 17 -19.97 -42.56 3.61
CA ARG A 17 -19.63 -41.26 3.03
C ARG A 17 -20.79 -40.67 2.23
N PHE A 18 -21.47 -41.48 1.43
CA PHE A 18 -22.62 -41.05 0.64
C PHE A 18 -23.75 -40.52 1.53
N VAL A 19 -24.18 -41.30 2.52
CA VAL A 19 -25.24 -40.91 3.48
C VAL A 19 -24.84 -39.68 4.28
N ALA A 20 -23.59 -39.59 4.73
CA ALA A 20 -23.10 -38.40 5.43
C ALA A 20 -23.14 -37.13 4.56
N THR A 21 -22.90 -37.26 3.25
CA THR A 21 -22.94 -36.14 2.30
C THR A 21 -24.37 -35.67 2.05
N GLU A 22 -25.33 -36.60 1.93
CA GLU A 22 -26.75 -36.26 1.79
C GLU A 22 -27.31 -35.56 3.04
N ILE A 23 -27.01 -36.07 4.23
CA ILE A 23 -27.44 -35.44 5.49
C ILE A 23 -26.85 -34.03 5.65
N ALA A 24 -25.59 -33.84 5.24
CA ALA A 24 -24.95 -32.53 5.25
C ALA A 24 -25.60 -31.56 4.26
N ALA A 25 -25.99 -32.05 3.07
CA ALA A 25 -26.70 -31.26 2.07
C ALA A 25 -28.11 -30.86 2.52
N GLU A 26 -28.82 -31.75 3.23
CA GLU A 26 -30.17 -31.48 3.76
C GLU A 26 -30.15 -30.45 4.91
N LYS A 27 -29.11 -30.47 5.75
CA LYS A 27 -28.91 -29.52 6.85
C LYS A 27 -28.40 -28.15 6.40
N ALA A 28 -27.74 -28.07 5.24
CA ALA A 28 -27.24 -26.81 4.71
C ALA A 28 -28.38 -25.84 4.38
N LEU A 29 -28.14 -24.55 4.62
CA LEU A 29 -29.05 -23.51 4.13
C LEU A 29 -28.99 -23.41 2.59
N PRO A 30 -30.07 -22.94 1.96
CA PRO A 30 -30.07 -22.67 0.53
C PRO A 30 -29.13 -21.50 0.17
N GLU A 31 -28.59 -21.58 -1.03
CA GLU A 31 -27.58 -20.66 -1.55
C GLU A 31 -28.19 -19.29 -1.94
N PRO A 32 -27.43 -18.19 -1.84
CA PRO A 32 -27.85 -16.89 -2.37
C PRO A 32 -28.11 -16.97 -3.88
N LEU A 33 -29.13 -16.28 -4.36
CA LEU A 33 -29.54 -16.34 -5.77
C LEU A 33 -29.02 -15.12 -6.55
N ASN A 34 -28.86 -15.24 -7.86
CA ASN A 34 -28.57 -14.12 -8.78
C ASN A 34 -27.36 -13.26 -8.36
N LEU A 35 -26.27 -13.91 -7.91
CA LEU A 35 -25.05 -13.21 -7.54
C LEU A 35 -24.51 -12.44 -8.76
N SER A 36 -24.38 -11.13 -8.59
CA SER A 36 -24.03 -10.18 -9.64
C SER A 36 -22.99 -9.18 -9.16
N LEU A 37 -22.18 -8.70 -10.11
CA LEU A 37 -21.21 -7.63 -9.92
C LEU A 37 -21.54 -6.52 -10.90
N THR A 38 -21.84 -5.34 -10.39
CA THR A 38 -22.17 -4.16 -11.20
C THR A 38 -21.27 -2.99 -10.82
N TRP A 39 -20.87 -2.20 -11.81
CA TRP A 39 -20.15 -0.95 -11.57
C TRP A 39 -21.17 0.15 -11.25
N GLU A 40 -21.07 0.75 -10.08
CA GLU A 40 -21.88 1.92 -9.69
C GLU A 40 -21.18 3.24 -10.02
N SER A 41 -19.84 3.22 -10.07
CA SER A 41 -19.00 4.31 -10.56
C SER A 41 -17.65 3.77 -11.05
N GLU A 42 -16.76 4.63 -11.52
CA GLU A 42 -15.45 4.25 -12.09
C GLU A 42 -14.54 3.49 -11.12
N PHE A 43 -14.76 3.62 -9.81
CA PHE A 43 -13.96 2.97 -8.76
C PHE A 43 -14.78 2.14 -7.79
N ARG A 44 -16.10 2.02 -8.01
CA ARG A 44 -17.01 1.34 -7.10
C ARG A 44 -17.75 0.24 -7.83
N ILE A 45 -17.64 -0.95 -7.27
CA ILE A 45 -18.45 -2.09 -7.64
C ILE A 45 -19.44 -2.42 -6.53
N LYS A 46 -20.56 -3.00 -6.93
CA LYS A 46 -21.56 -3.56 -6.05
C LYS A 46 -21.71 -5.03 -6.34
N LEU A 47 -21.41 -5.82 -5.30
CA LEU A 47 -21.75 -7.23 -5.24
C LEU A 47 -23.18 -7.32 -4.70
N SER A 48 -24.11 -7.87 -5.48
CA SER A 48 -25.51 -8.01 -5.08
C SER A 48 -26.03 -9.41 -5.32
N TRP A 49 -26.96 -9.85 -4.49
CA TRP A 49 -27.60 -11.15 -4.57
C TRP A 49 -29.03 -11.07 -4.05
N ASN A 50 -29.83 -12.07 -4.37
CA ASN A 50 -31.18 -12.24 -3.86
C ASN A 50 -31.16 -13.23 -2.70
N ALA A 51 -32.12 -13.06 -1.78
CA ALA A 51 -32.33 -14.03 -0.71
C ALA A 51 -32.70 -15.41 -1.31
N PRO A 52 -32.25 -16.50 -0.69
CA PRO A 52 -32.67 -17.84 -1.10
C PRO A 52 -34.19 -18.03 -0.99
N ASN A 53 -34.76 -18.80 -1.91
CA ASN A 53 -36.14 -19.26 -1.79
C ASN A 53 -36.24 -20.29 -0.63
N ASN A 54 -37.40 -20.37 0.02
CA ASN A 54 -37.71 -21.39 1.04
C ASN A 54 -36.98 -21.25 2.39
N LEU A 55 -36.58 -20.03 2.77
CA LEU A 55 -36.17 -19.75 4.15
C LEU A 55 -37.40 -19.76 5.07
N ASN A 56 -37.35 -20.58 6.12
CA ASN A 56 -38.38 -20.59 7.17
C ASN A 56 -38.44 -19.19 7.82
N ALA A 57 -39.63 -18.63 8.02
CA ALA A 57 -39.84 -17.30 8.59
C ALA A 57 -39.17 -17.09 9.97
N SER A 58 -39.01 -18.17 10.74
CA SER A 58 -38.30 -18.15 12.04
C SER A 58 -36.77 -18.17 11.90
N CYS A 59 -36.23 -18.63 10.77
CA CYS A 59 -34.81 -18.79 10.52
C CYS A 59 -34.21 -17.47 10.01
N LYS A 60 -33.63 -16.71 10.93
CA LYS A 60 -32.86 -15.50 10.60
C LYS A 60 -31.49 -15.88 10.05
N VAL A 61 -31.09 -15.25 8.96
CA VAL A 61 -29.81 -15.48 8.28
C VAL A 61 -29.05 -14.18 8.07
N ASN A 62 -27.75 -14.32 7.83
CA ASN A 62 -26.91 -13.26 7.30
C ASN A 62 -26.01 -13.84 6.19
N TYR A 63 -25.23 -13.00 5.53
CA TYR A 63 -24.40 -13.40 4.40
C TYR A 63 -22.94 -13.26 4.77
N MET A 64 -22.20 -14.37 4.66
CA MET A 64 -20.76 -14.39 4.78
C MET A 64 -20.15 -14.18 3.40
N ILE A 65 -19.27 -13.21 3.29
CA ILE A 65 -18.56 -12.90 2.06
C ILE A 65 -17.08 -13.17 2.31
N THR A 66 -16.48 -13.99 1.45
CA THR A 66 -15.06 -14.27 1.44
C THR A 66 -14.44 -13.82 0.12
N THR A 67 -13.23 -13.29 0.18
CA THR A 67 -12.48 -12.88 -1.01
C THR A 67 -11.17 -13.66 -1.11
N THR A 68 -10.58 -13.73 -2.31
CA THR A 68 -9.29 -14.39 -2.55
C THR A 68 -8.13 -13.80 -1.72
N ILE A 69 -8.25 -12.55 -1.29
CA ILE A 69 -7.29 -11.88 -0.39
C ILE A 69 -7.50 -12.23 1.09
N GLY A 70 -8.39 -13.18 1.41
CA GLY A 70 -8.64 -13.68 2.77
C GLY A 70 -9.56 -12.78 3.61
N GLU A 71 -10.17 -11.75 3.02
CA GLU A 71 -11.10 -10.90 3.76
C GLU A 71 -12.42 -11.63 3.98
N VAL A 72 -12.80 -11.80 5.25
CA VAL A 72 -14.09 -12.37 5.64
C VAL A 72 -14.96 -11.26 6.23
N LYS A 73 -16.11 -11.02 5.61
CA LYS A 73 -17.10 -10.04 6.07
C LYS A 73 -18.45 -10.69 6.25
N THR A 74 -19.27 -10.11 7.11
CA THR A 74 -20.64 -10.56 7.30
C THR A 74 -21.61 -9.39 7.22
N THR A 75 -22.75 -9.59 6.56
CA THR A 75 -23.74 -8.54 6.36
C THR A 75 -25.17 -9.10 6.37
N LEU A 76 -26.13 -8.29 6.84
CA LEU A 76 -27.56 -8.58 6.68
C LEU A 76 -28.11 -8.03 5.35
N LYS A 77 -27.39 -7.11 4.72
CA LYS A 77 -27.77 -6.53 3.44
C LYS A 77 -27.60 -7.57 2.33
N LEU A 78 -28.44 -7.46 1.30
CA LEU A 78 -28.37 -8.23 0.06
C LEU A 78 -27.34 -7.69 -0.94
N TYR A 79 -26.47 -6.81 -0.48
CA TYR A 79 -25.41 -6.23 -1.28
C TYR A 79 -24.23 -5.82 -0.41
N LYS A 80 -23.08 -5.70 -1.07
CA LYS A 80 -21.88 -5.11 -0.51
C LYS A 80 -21.15 -4.31 -1.58
N GLU A 81 -20.78 -3.09 -1.22
CA GLU A 81 -19.97 -2.23 -2.08
C GLU A 81 -18.49 -2.48 -1.78
N TYR A 82 -17.71 -2.58 -2.85
CA TYR A 82 -16.25 -2.64 -2.80
C TYR A 82 -15.68 -1.55 -3.70
N ARG A 83 -14.46 -1.12 -3.37
CA ARG A 83 -13.70 -0.19 -4.20
C ARG A 83 -12.49 -0.92 -4.73
N LEU A 84 -12.27 -0.84 -6.04
CA LEU A 84 -11.28 -1.67 -6.70
C LEU A 84 -9.97 -0.93 -6.98
N SER A 85 -8.87 -1.52 -6.53
CA SER A 85 -7.62 -1.54 -7.29
C SER A 85 -7.66 -2.82 -8.13
N THR A 86 -7.78 -2.71 -9.45
CA THR A 86 -7.82 -3.88 -10.36
C THR A 86 -6.42 -4.47 -10.60
N GLU A 87 -5.51 -4.38 -9.63
CA GLU A 87 -4.14 -4.87 -9.80
C GLU A 87 -4.10 -6.39 -9.90
N ASP A 88 -5.04 -7.06 -9.23
CA ASP A 88 -5.18 -8.51 -9.17
C ASP A 88 -6.61 -8.98 -9.42
N ALA A 89 -6.73 -10.24 -9.85
CA ALA A 89 -8.03 -10.89 -9.99
C ALA A 89 -8.64 -11.12 -8.59
N VAL A 90 -9.91 -10.76 -8.42
CA VAL A 90 -10.62 -10.92 -7.16
C VAL A 90 -11.80 -11.85 -7.37
N ASN A 91 -11.86 -12.94 -6.61
CA ASN A 91 -13.05 -13.79 -6.54
C ASN A 91 -13.83 -13.46 -5.27
N TYR A 92 -15.11 -13.15 -5.43
CA TYR A 92 -16.05 -12.92 -4.34
C TYR A 92 -16.90 -14.15 -4.17
N THR A 93 -16.91 -14.70 -2.97
CA THR A 93 -17.72 -15.85 -2.61
C THR A 93 -18.73 -15.45 -1.55
N VAL A 94 -20.00 -15.78 -1.75
CA VAL A 94 -21.09 -15.47 -0.83
C VAL A 94 -21.77 -16.75 -0.36
N GLN A 95 -22.00 -16.84 0.94
CA GLN A 95 -22.70 -17.95 1.59
C GLN A 95 -23.80 -17.42 2.51
N THR A 96 -24.92 -18.14 2.56
CA THR A 96 -25.98 -17.93 3.56
C THR A 96 -25.55 -18.57 4.87
N ASN A 97 -25.42 -17.75 5.92
CA ASN A 97 -24.99 -18.18 7.24
C ASN A 97 -26.17 -18.13 8.24
N PRO A 98 -26.42 -19.22 8.99
CA PRO A 98 -27.50 -19.26 9.98
C PRO A 98 -27.19 -18.36 11.18
N LYS A 99 -28.20 -17.62 11.67
CA LYS A 99 -28.15 -16.91 12.96
C LYS A 99 -29.04 -17.55 14.01
N HIS A 100 -30.27 -17.87 13.64
CA HIS A 100 -31.27 -18.48 14.53
C HIS A 100 -31.99 -19.64 13.83
N CYS A 101 -31.21 -20.62 13.37
CA CYS A 101 -31.71 -21.74 12.59
C CYS A 101 -31.23 -23.04 13.23
N THR A 102 -32.06 -23.67 14.06
CA THR A 102 -31.70 -24.88 14.80
C THR A 102 -31.31 -26.01 13.86
N GLY A 103 -30.12 -26.59 14.08
CA GLY A 103 -29.63 -27.75 13.30
C GLY A 103 -29.23 -27.44 11.85
N ARG A 104 -29.26 -26.17 11.41
CA ARG A 104 -28.87 -25.76 10.05
C ARG A 104 -27.39 -25.38 10.00
N THR A 105 -26.76 -25.67 8.87
CA THR A 105 -25.37 -25.32 8.58
C THR A 105 -25.27 -24.27 7.46
N ILE A 106 -24.07 -23.70 7.28
CA ILE A 106 -23.80 -22.71 6.23
C ILE A 106 -24.10 -23.29 4.84
N SER A 107 -24.60 -22.46 3.92
CA SER A 107 -24.84 -22.89 2.54
C SER A 107 -23.54 -23.22 1.80
N LYS A 108 -23.67 -23.89 0.65
CA LYS A 108 -22.59 -23.92 -0.34
C LYS A 108 -22.27 -22.49 -0.83
N PRO A 109 -21.01 -22.25 -1.25
CA PRO A 109 -20.58 -20.94 -1.75
C PRO A 109 -21.02 -20.68 -3.19
N VAL A 110 -21.53 -19.48 -3.46
CA VAL A 110 -21.72 -18.94 -4.81
C VAL A 110 -20.63 -17.92 -5.08
N SER A 111 -19.98 -18.01 -6.24
CA SER A 111 -18.81 -17.18 -6.54
C SER A 111 -18.98 -16.33 -7.80
N LYS A 112 -18.40 -15.13 -7.78
CA LYS A 112 -18.29 -14.25 -8.94
C LYS A 112 -16.92 -13.58 -8.92
N SER A 113 -16.21 -13.63 -10.04
CA SER A 113 -14.85 -13.14 -10.17
C SER A 113 -14.75 -11.92 -11.07
N ILE A 114 -13.82 -11.03 -10.72
CA ILE A 114 -13.30 -9.98 -11.58
C ILE A 114 -11.93 -10.45 -12.05
N THR A 115 -11.77 -10.56 -13.35
CA THR A 115 -10.49 -10.91 -13.96
C THR A 115 -9.52 -9.75 -13.84
N LYS A 116 -8.23 -10.08 -13.70
CA LYS A 116 -7.18 -9.08 -13.81
C LYS A 116 -7.27 -8.43 -15.21
N PRO A 117 -7.34 -7.09 -15.30
CA PRO A 117 -7.33 -6.42 -16.59
C PRO A 117 -5.97 -6.60 -17.27
N THR A 118 -5.95 -6.50 -18.60
CA THR A 118 -4.71 -6.46 -19.36
C THR A 118 -3.83 -5.33 -18.82
N GLU A 119 -2.56 -5.63 -18.55
CA GLU A 119 -1.63 -4.66 -17.99
C GLU A 119 -1.30 -3.59 -19.04
N LEU A 120 -1.65 -2.34 -18.75
CA LEU A 120 -1.40 -1.18 -19.60
C LEU A 120 -0.16 -0.42 -19.13
N VAL A 121 0.02 -0.31 -17.82
CA VAL A 121 1.17 0.34 -17.18
C VAL A 121 1.68 -0.49 -16.00
N LYS A 122 3.00 -0.49 -15.83
CA LYS A 122 3.76 -1.13 -14.75
C LYS A 122 4.26 -0.11 -13.75
N ASN A 123 4.54 -0.56 -12.53
CA ASN A 123 5.18 0.26 -11.48
C ASN A 123 4.48 1.61 -11.25
N PHE A 124 3.14 1.61 -11.27
CA PHE A 124 2.37 2.80 -10.96
C PHE A 124 2.61 3.19 -9.51
N GLN A 125 3.17 4.38 -9.30
CA GLN A 125 3.49 4.89 -7.98
C GLN A 125 3.20 6.38 -7.94
N CYS A 126 2.73 6.86 -6.79
CA CYS A 126 2.62 8.29 -6.54
C CYS A 126 3.36 8.65 -5.27
N SER A 127 3.91 9.86 -5.19
CA SER A 127 4.59 10.35 -4.00
C SER A 127 4.29 11.82 -3.73
N LEU A 128 3.79 12.09 -2.53
CA LEU A 128 3.57 13.44 -2.02
C LEU A 128 4.93 14.09 -1.77
N TYR A 129 5.16 15.25 -2.40
CA TYR A 129 6.40 15.98 -2.23
C TYR A 129 6.19 17.40 -1.68
N SER A 130 4.94 17.88 -1.62
CA SER A 130 4.53 19.08 -0.89
C SER A 130 3.10 18.93 -0.33
N SER A 131 2.67 19.85 0.53
CA SER A 131 1.30 19.85 1.08
C SER A 131 0.20 19.90 0.02
N LYS A 132 0.54 20.45 -1.15
CA LYS A 132 -0.39 20.78 -2.23
C LYS A 132 -0.05 20.10 -3.54
N ALA A 133 0.88 19.14 -3.55
CA ALA A 133 1.24 18.47 -4.79
C ALA A 133 1.86 17.09 -4.61
N MET A 134 1.60 16.26 -5.61
CA MET A 134 2.03 14.87 -5.71
C MET A 134 2.50 14.59 -7.14
N ASN A 135 3.50 13.74 -7.29
CA ASN A 135 3.89 13.21 -8.60
C ASN A 135 3.50 11.74 -8.68
N CYS A 136 2.85 11.36 -9.76
CA CYS A 136 2.62 9.96 -10.13
C CYS A 136 3.53 9.59 -11.31
N SER A 137 4.06 8.38 -11.31
CA SER A 137 4.89 7.85 -12.38
C SER A 137 4.55 6.39 -12.67
N TRP A 138 4.74 5.96 -13.90
CA TRP A 138 4.53 4.59 -14.35
C TRP A 138 5.42 4.26 -15.54
N LEU A 139 5.53 2.97 -15.84
CA LEU A 139 6.20 2.45 -17.02
C LEU A 139 5.15 1.89 -17.98
N PRO A 140 5.00 2.45 -19.19
CA PRO A 140 4.08 1.90 -20.17
C PRO A 140 4.54 0.51 -20.65
N VAL A 141 3.59 -0.37 -20.95
CA VAL A 141 3.90 -1.63 -21.63
C VAL A 141 4.26 -1.33 -23.09
N ASN A 142 5.21 -2.07 -23.67
CA ASN A 142 5.58 -1.92 -25.08
C ASN A 142 4.30 -2.07 -25.93
N GLN A 143 4.00 -1.03 -26.74
CA GLN A 143 2.78 -0.84 -27.56
C GLN A 143 1.62 -0.05 -26.92
N ALA A 144 1.69 0.34 -25.65
CA ALA A 144 0.64 1.17 -25.05
C ALA A 144 0.66 2.61 -25.63
N SER A 145 -0.45 3.12 -26.11
CA SER A 145 -0.59 4.52 -26.57
C SER A 145 -1.74 5.24 -25.87
N ASP A 146 -1.84 6.55 -26.11
CA ASP A 146 -2.98 7.37 -25.71
C ASP A 146 -3.29 7.35 -24.21
N LEU A 147 -2.25 7.18 -23.39
CA LEU A 147 -2.39 7.04 -21.94
C LEU A 147 -3.04 8.28 -21.31
N GLN A 148 -4.12 8.08 -20.57
CA GLN A 148 -4.84 9.13 -19.87
C GLN A 148 -5.03 8.75 -18.41
N LEU A 149 -4.56 9.60 -17.50
CA LEU A 149 -4.73 9.43 -16.07
C LEU A 149 -5.92 10.25 -15.58
N TYR A 150 -6.79 9.60 -14.82
CA TYR A 150 -7.86 10.20 -14.04
C TYR A 150 -7.69 9.84 -12.58
N TYR A 151 -8.14 10.72 -11.69
CA TYR A 151 -8.06 10.50 -10.25
C TYR A 151 -9.28 11.07 -9.52
N GLY A 152 -9.57 10.51 -8.35
CA GLY A 152 -10.69 10.96 -7.52
C GLY A 152 -10.63 10.44 -6.09
N TYR A 153 -11.56 10.94 -5.28
CA TYR A 153 -11.71 10.60 -3.87
C TYR A 153 -13.09 9.99 -3.57
N LEU A 154 -13.30 9.63 -2.32
CA LEU A 154 -14.57 9.10 -1.83
C LEU A 154 -15.64 10.19 -1.76
N GLY A 155 -16.57 10.18 -2.70
CA GLY A 155 -17.74 11.06 -2.68
C GLY A 155 -18.46 11.08 -4.04
N PRO A 156 -19.54 11.84 -4.17
CA PRO A 156 -20.24 12.08 -5.43
C PRO A 156 -19.45 13.01 -6.39
N SER A 157 -18.22 13.38 -6.05
CA SER A 157 -17.41 14.31 -6.82
C SER A 157 -16.89 13.69 -8.12
N HIS A 158 -16.90 14.49 -9.19
CA HIS A 158 -16.31 14.15 -10.49
C HIS A 158 -14.83 13.77 -10.39
N ILE A 159 -14.45 12.73 -11.14
CA ILE A 159 -13.06 12.38 -11.38
C ILE A 159 -12.35 13.51 -12.15
N ALA A 160 -11.14 13.85 -11.73
CA ALA A 160 -10.31 14.85 -12.39
C ALA A 160 -9.37 14.16 -13.38
N ALA A 161 -9.20 14.75 -14.57
CA ALA A 161 -8.17 14.33 -15.50
C ALA A 161 -6.81 14.97 -15.12
N CYS A 162 -5.72 14.27 -15.40
CA CYS A 162 -4.40 14.86 -15.33
C CYS A 162 -4.22 15.94 -16.42
N SER A 163 -3.76 17.12 -16.01
CA SER A 163 -3.45 18.25 -16.90
C SER A 163 -1.95 18.41 -17.18
N GLU A 164 -1.08 17.96 -16.28
CA GLU A 164 0.36 18.20 -16.32
C GLU A 164 1.12 16.87 -16.44
N TYR A 165 1.16 16.32 -17.66
CA TYR A 165 1.85 15.05 -17.93
C TYR A 165 3.38 15.19 -17.97
N GLN A 166 4.05 14.12 -17.56
CA GLN A 166 5.48 13.91 -17.74
C GLN A 166 5.72 12.94 -18.88
N TYR A 167 6.76 13.21 -19.68
CA TYR A 167 7.06 12.47 -20.89
C TYR A 167 8.47 11.87 -20.87
N ARG A 168 8.61 10.70 -21.48
CA ARG A 168 9.90 10.10 -21.84
C ARG A 168 9.73 9.47 -23.23
N ASP A 169 10.62 9.79 -24.15
CA ASP A 169 10.59 9.30 -25.54
C ASP A 169 9.22 9.50 -26.23
N GLY A 170 8.58 10.65 -25.98
CA GLY A 170 7.27 10.99 -26.52
C GLY A 170 6.06 10.33 -25.82
N GLN A 171 6.29 9.43 -24.87
CA GLN A 171 5.24 8.69 -24.18
C GLN A 171 4.97 9.27 -22.78
N ARG A 172 3.69 9.30 -22.38
CA ARG A 172 3.28 9.72 -21.04
C ARG A 172 3.74 8.68 -20.01
N THR A 173 4.60 9.10 -19.09
CA THR A 173 5.20 8.24 -18.05
C THR A 173 4.92 8.75 -16.64
N GLY A 174 4.21 9.86 -16.51
CA GLY A 174 3.86 10.41 -15.22
C GLY A 174 2.86 11.54 -15.32
N CYS A 175 2.40 11.99 -14.15
CA CYS A 175 1.53 13.13 -14.00
C CYS A 175 1.89 13.91 -12.73
N HIS A 176 1.95 15.22 -12.89
CA HIS A 176 2.00 16.16 -11.79
C HIS A 176 0.58 16.53 -11.35
N LEU A 177 0.28 16.31 -10.08
CA LEU A 177 -1.03 16.54 -9.50
C LEU A 177 -0.95 17.68 -8.49
N ARG A 178 -1.84 18.67 -8.63
CA ARG A 178 -2.01 19.76 -7.68
C ARG A 178 -3.25 19.50 -6.81
N GLY A 179 -3.11 19.72 -5.51
CA GLY A 179 -4.16 19.48 -4.53
C GLY A 179 -3.63 18.96 -3.21
N SER A 180 -4.49 18.97 -2.19
CA SER A 180 -4.16 18.46 -0.87
C SER A 180 -4.56 16.99 -0.75
N PHE A 181 -3.59 16.08 -0.82
CA PHE A 181 -3.86 14.62 -0.88
C PHE A 181 -3.61 13.87 0.44
N LEU A 182 -2.98 14.50 1.43
CA LEU A 182 -2.45 13.80 2.61
C LEU A 182 -3.51 13.03 3.42
N GLN A 183 -4.75 13.55 3.46
CA GLN A 183 -5.84 12.98 4.25
C GLN A 183 -6.74 12.02 3.46
N TYR A 184 -6.50 11.84 2.15
CA TYR A 184 -7.40 11.09 1.29
C TYR A 184 -6.76 9.83 0.73
N ASP A 185 -7.54 8.77 0.69
CA ASP A 185 -7.28 7.63 -0.19
C ASP A 185 -7.64 8.04 -1.62
N VAL A 186 -6.69 7.91 -2.55
CA VAL A 186 -6.84 8.42 -3.92
C VAL A 186 -6.93 7.25 -4.88
N TYR A 187 -8.01 7.24 -5.65
CA TYR A 187 -8.25 6.24 -6.68
C TYR A 187 -7.79 6.79 -8.03
N PHE A 188 -7.07 5.97 -8.78
CA PHE A 188 -6.53 6.32 -10.08
C PHE A 188 -7.06 5.38 -11.14
N LYS A 189 -7.40 5.94 -12.30
CA LYS A 189 -7.76 5.21 -13.51
C LYS A 189 -6.78 5.61 -14.61
N VAL A 190 -6.11 4.63 -15.19
CA VAL A 190 -5.28 4.83 -16.39
C VAL A 190 -5.99 4.16 -17.56
N ASN A 191 -6.41 4.97 -18.52
CA ASN A 191 -6.94 4.51 -19.80
C ASN A 191 -5.86 4.57 -20.86
N GLY A 192 -5.97 3.74 -21.88
CA GLY A 192 -5.11 3.80 -23.06
C GLY A 192 -5.50 2.78 -24.10
N THR A 193 -4.70 2.72 -25.15
CA THR A 193 -4.87 1.76 -26.24
C THR A 193 -3.72 0.76 -26.20
N LEU A 194 -4.02 -0.53 -26.29
CA LEU A 194 -3.05 -1.60 -26.43
C LEU A 194 -3.51 -2.50 -27.58
N ASP A 195 -2.66 -2.66 -28.60
CA ASP A 195 -2.97 -3.43 -29.81
C ASP A 195 -4.30 -3.02 -30.49
N GLY A 196 -4.60 -1.72 -30.46
CA GLY A 196 -5.86 -1.15 -31.01
C GLY A 196 -7.09 -1.30 -30.11
N LEU A 197 -6.97 -1.96 -28.95
CA LEU A 197 -8.05 -2.15 -27.99
C LEU A 197 -7.95 -1.13 -26.85
N SER A 198 -9.09 -0.58 -26.43
CA SER A 198 -9.14 0.29 -25.25
C SER A 198 -9.01 -0.56 -23.98
N VAL A 199 -8.00 -0.25 -23.16
CA VAL A 199 -7.68 -0.95 -21.91
C VAL A 199 -7.68 0.04 -20.76
N GLN A 200 -8.08 -0.43 -19.58
CA GLN A 200 -8.11 0.36 -18.35
C GLN A 200 -7.46 -0.39 -17.19
N ASN A 201 -6.66 0.32 -16.39
CA ASN A 201 -6.17 -0.16 -15.10
C ASN A 201 -6.59 0.81 -13.99
N ASN A 202 -6.98 0.28 -12.81
CA ASN A 202 -7.34 1.06 -11.64
C ASN A 202 -6.39 0.78 -10.48
N PHE A 203 -5.95 1.84 -9.79
CA PHE A 203 -5.00 1.79 -8.68
C PHE A 203 -5.57 2.53 -7.47
N LEU A 204 -5.14 2.10 -6.27
CA LEU A 204 -5.43 2.78 -5.02
C LEU A 204 -4.12 3.20 -4.37
N VAL A 205 -3.95 4.51 -4.14
CA VAL A 205 -2.79 5.04 -3.43
C VAL A 205 -3.26 5.69 -2.14
N LEU A 206 -2.54 5.40 -1.06
CA LEU A 206 -2.68 6.06 0.24
C LEU A 206 -1.50 7.01 0.42
N PRO A 207 -1.62 8.30 0.03
CA PRO A 207 -0.49 9.22 -0.06
C PRO A 207 0.27 9.42 1.26
N ARG A 208 -0.43 9.29 2.40
CA ARG A 208 0.16 9.29 3.75
C ARG A 208 1.30 8.28 3.94
N TYR A 209 1.32 7.19 3.16
CA TYR A 209 2.34 6.15 3.19
C TYR A 209 3.43 6.33 2.13
N HIS A 210 3.25 7.31 1.24
CA HIS A 210 4.13 7.59 0.10
C HIS A 210 4.57 9.05 0.09
N VAL A 211 5.19 9.51 1.18
CA VAL A 211 5.67 10.88 1.35
C VAL A 211 7.18 10.95 1.04
N LYS A 212 7.56 11.80 0.07
CA LYS A 212 8.93 12.03 -0.39
C LYS A 212 9.15 13.52 -0.68
N PRO A 213 9.33 14.37 0.36
CA PRO A 213 9.57 15.78 0.16
C PRO A 213 10.99 16.04 -0.38
N PRO A 214 11.26 17.25 -0.89
CA PRO A 214 12.62 17.73 -1.07
C PRO A 214 13.42 17.66 0.23
N ALA A 215 14.74 17.47 0.11
CA ALA A 215 15.61 17.49 1.27
C ALA A 215 15.54 18.87 1.97
N PRO A 216 15.35 18.93 3.30
CA PRO A 216 15.36 20.18 4.04
C PRO A 216 16.67 20.95 3.83
N LYS A 217 16.58 22.28 3.78
CA LYS A 217 17.76 23.14 3.67
C LYS A 217 18.27 23.46 5.08
N VAL A 218 19.50 23.05 5.37
CA VAL A 218 20.14 23.31 6.67
C VAL A 218 20.81 24.69 6.64
N LYS A 219 20.48 25.52 7.62
CA LYS A 219 21.19 26.76 7.96
C LYS A 219 22.20 26.44 9.07
N ILE A 220 23.41 26.93 8.89
CA ILE A 220 24.53 26.71 9.80
C ILE A 220 24.97 28.08 10.31
N THR A 221 24.96 28.27 11.62
CA THR A 221 25.49 29.47 12.27
C THR A 221 26.55 29.08 13.30
N GLU A 222 27.55 29.93 13.48
CA GLU A 222 28.61 29.74 14.46
C GLU A 222 28.40 30.73 15.60
N GLU A 223 28.26 30.21 16.82
CA GLU A 223 28.12 31.01 18.03
C GLU A 223 29.18 30.58 19.04
N GLY A 224 30.25 31.37 19.13
CA GLY A 224 31.39 31.08 19.99
C GLY A 224 32.12 29.79 19.56
N ARG A 225 31.98 28.71 20.34
CA ARG A 225 32.53 27.38 20.02
C ARG A 225 31.49 26.41 19.49
N ASN A 226 30.24 26.83 19.37
CA ASN A 226 29.13 25.99 18.98
C ASN A 226 28.77 26.19 17.52
N LEU A 227 28.46 25.08 16.84
CA LEU A 227 27.83 25.09 15.53
C LEU A 227 26.33 24.86 15.72
N ILE A 228 25.52 25.87 15.41
CA ILE A 228 24.07 25.78 15.51
C ILE A 228 23.52 25.41 14.13
N LEU A 229 22.77 24.31 14.11
CA LEU A 229 22.12 23.78 12.92
C LEU A 229 20.62 24.00 13.06
N SER A 230 20.04 24.68 12.08
CA SER A 230 18.59 24.90 12.01
C SER A 230 18.07 24.55 10.62
N TRP A 231 16.85 24.04 10.55
CA TRP A 231 16.18 23.72 9.30
C TRP A 231 14.67 23.85 9.49
N ASP A 232 13.98 24.15 8.40
CA ASP A 232 12.53 24.15 8.37
C ASP A 232 12.04 22.72 8.05
N PRO A 233 11.02 22.19 8.76
CA PRO A 233 10.44 20.90 8.42
C PRO A 233 9.77 20.95 7.04
N PRO A 234 9.62 19.82 6.34
CA PRO A 234 8.83 19.78 5.12
C PRO A 234 7.41 20.29 5.36
N ASP A 235 6.82 20.93 4.35
CA ASP A 235 5.52 21.59 4.45
C ASP A 235 4.32 20.60 4.52
N ILE A 236 4.58 19.32 4.71
CA ILE A 236 3.57 18.25 4.67
C ILE A 236 3.31 17.75 6.08
N GLY A 237 2.06 17.80 6.52
CA GLY A 237 1.65 17.25 7.82
C GLY A 237 2.20 18.04 9.01
N ALA A 238 2.01 17.51 10.21
CA ALA A 238 2.47 18.14 11.44
C ALA A 238 3.96 17.85 11.69
N VAL A 239 4.64 18.75 12.40
CA VAL A 239 6.09 18.65 12.67
C VAL A 239 6.46 17.37 13.42
N HIS A 240 5.64 16.94 14.39
CA HIS A 240 5.85 15.71 15.16
C HIS A 240 5.74 14.43 14.31
N CYS A 241 5.25 14.54 13.06
CA CYS A 241 5.26 13.42 12.11
C CYS A 241 6.60 13.28 11.38
N TRP A 242 7.57 14.17 11.62
CA TRP A 242 8.86 14.17 10.93
C TRP A 242 9.98 13.71 11.84
N ASN A 243 10.75 12.77 11.32
CA ASN A 243 12.03 12.42 11.88
C ASN A 243 13.16 12.88 10.96
N PHE A 244 14.27 13.29 11.56
CA PHE A 244 15.40 13.84 10.83
C PHE A 244 16.68 13.05 11.11
N ILE A 245 17.39 12.72 10.05
CA ILE A 245 18.71 12.10 10.11
C ILE A 245 19.73 13.14 9.68
N LEU A 246 20.56 13.55 10.62
CA LEU A 246 21.67 14.45 10.35
C LEU A 246 22.93 13.62 10.07
N LYS A 247 23.48 13.78 8.86
CA LYS A 247 24.76 13.20 8.45
C LYS A 247 25.76 14.33 8.26
N TYR A 248 26.89 14.27 8.96
CA TYR A 248 27.95 15.26 8.83
C TYR A 248 29.32 14.61 8.70
N ASN A 249 30.19 15.24 7.90
CA ASN A 249 31.58 14.85 7.75
C ASN A 249 32.47 16.09 7.95
N LYS A 250 33.56 15.94 8.70
CA LYS A 250 34.63 16.94 8.81
C LYS A 250 35.57 16.81 7.62
N CYS A 251 35.82 17.91 6.90
CA CYS A 251 36.78 17.92 5.79
C CYS A 251 38.21 17.75 6.32
N GLN A 252 39.09 17.08 5.56
CA GLN A 252 40.50 16.89 5.94
C GLN A 252 41.27 18.21 5.90
N GLU A 253 42.02 18.50 6.97
CA GLU A 253 42.95 19.64 7.07
C GLU A 253 44.19 19.49 6.16
N SER A 254 44.44 18.32 5.55
CA SER A 254 45.75 17.99 4.94
C SER A 254 45.86 18.15 3.42
N LEU A 255 44.91 18.78 2.72
CA LEU A 255 45.01 19.02 1.25
C LEU A 255 44.49 20.40 0.83
N VAL A 256 44.80 21.44 1.59
CA VAL A 256 44.33 22.79 1.28
C VAL A 256 45.52 23.73 1.10
N SER A 257 45.77 24.10 -0.16
CA SER A 257 46.51 25.29 -0.55
C SER A 257 45.90 26.54 0.09
N PRO A 258 46.69 27.62 0.32
CA PRO A 258 46.22 28.81 1.04
C PRO A 258 45.06 29.46 0.28
N GLY A 259 43.82 29.26 0.75
CA GLY A 259 42.62 29.81 0.11
C GLY A 259 41.33 28.97 0.21
N SER A 260 41.37 27.70 0.65
CA SER A 260 40.14 26.87 0.68
C SER A 260 39.47 26.87 2.06
N LYS A 261 38.29 27.51 2.19
CA LYS A 261 37.39 27.30 3.35
C LYS A 261 36.48 26.10 3.09
N CYS A 262 36.77 24.96 3.70
CA CYS A 262 35.77 23.89 3.84
C CYS A 262 35.90 23.24 5.21
N GLN A 263 34.96 23.51 6.13
CA GLN A 263 35.03 22.99 7.50
C GLN A 263 34.11 21.77 7.71
N TYR A 264 32.92 21.69 7.10
CA TYR A 264 32.01 20.53 7.22
C TYR A 264 31.13 20.34 5.97
N ARG A 265 30.80 19.08 5.63
CA ARG A 265 29.72 18.73 4.69
C ARG A 265 28.57 18.12 5.47
N ILE A 266 27.40 18.73 5.40
CA ILE A 266 26.19 18.31 6.13
C ILE A 266 25.09 17.94 5.14
N LYS A 267 24.41 16.82 5.38
CA LYS A 267 23.22 16.39 4.68
C LYS A 267 22.16 16.02 5.70
N ILE A 268 20.94 16.50 5.48
CA ILE A 268 19.78 16.09 6.26
C ILE A 268 18.84 15.27 5.39
N GLU A 269 18.39 14.15 5.94
CA GLU A 269 17.35 13.32 5.36
C GLU A 269 16.15 13.35 6.30
N SER A 270 14.95 13.46 5.74
CA SER A 270 13.70 13.50 6.52
C SER A 270 12.82 12.32 6.14
N TYR A 271 12.13 11.76 7.13
CA TYR A 271 11.19 10.66 6.90
C TYR A 271 9.91 10.87 7.73
N TYR A 272 8.77 10.52 7.11
CA TYR A 272 7.45 10.76 7.66
C TYR A 272 6.94 9.55 8.46
N THR A 273 6.45 9.76 9.68
CA THR A 273 5.91 8.70 10.54
C THR A 273 4.66 8.10 9.91
N GLY A 274 4.80 6.86 9.41
CA GLY A 274 3.74 6.15 8.70
C GLY A 274 4.13 5.75 7.28
N SER A 275 5.14 6.37 6.66
CA SER A 275 5.66 5.85 5.39
C SER A 275 6.23 4.44 5.60
N ASP A 276 5.84 3.50 4.74
CA ASP A 276 6.32 2.12 4.85
C ASP A 276 7.79 2.08 4.40
N ALA A 277 8.69 2.20 5.37
CA ALA A 277 10.13 2.17 5.14
C ALA A 277 10.56 0.92 4.37
N HIS A 278 9.89 -0.22 4.55
CA HIS A 278 10.22 -1.47 3.88
C HIS A 278 9.95 -1.43 2.36
N ARG A 279 8.85 -0.80 1.91
CA ARG A 279 8.57 -0.61 0.47
C ARG A 279 9.49 0.43 -0.19
N ILE A 280 9.94 1.44 0.56
CA ILE A 280 10.92 2.43 0.08
C ILE A 280 12.25 1.76 -0.30
N TRP A 281 12.71 0.78 0.49
CA TRP A 281 13.94 0.04 0.22
C TRP A 281 13.78 -1.07 -0.85
N GLN A 282 12.59 -1.67 -1.00
CA GLN A 282 12.34 -2.63 -2.09
C GLN A 282 12.38 -1.96 -3.48
N GLY A 283 11.85 -0.73 -3.62
CA GLY A 283 11.93 0.03 -4.87
C GLY A 283 13.35 0.50 -5.24
N LEU A 284 14.24 0.64 -4.25
CA LEU A 284 15.66 0.98 -4.46
C LEU A 284 16.51 -0.24 -4.82
N LYS A 285 16.18 -1.43 -4.30
CA LYS A 285 16.82 -2.71 -4.66
C LYS A 285 16.55 -3.14 -6.10
N THR A 286 15.40 -2.79 -6.68
CA THR A 286 15.11 -3.05 -8.10
C THR A 286 15.81 -2.07 -9.05
N ILE A 287 16.35 -0.96 -8.54
CA ILE A 287 17.06 0.06 -9.34
C ILE A 287 18.59 -0.07 -9.18
N THR A 288 19.08 -0.73 -8.13
CA THR A 288 20.51 -0.88 -7.86
C THR A 288 20.84 -2.25 -7.29
N ASP A 289 21.82 -2.96 -7.87
CA ASP A 289 22.37 -4.26 -7.43
C ASP A 289 23.12 -4.18 -6.08
N TYR A 290 22.57 -3.48 -5.09
CA TYR A 290 23.23 -3.23 -3.82
C TYR A 290 23.08 -4.42 -2.86
N LYS A 291 24.14 -5.23 -2.75
CA LYS A 291 24.30 -6.25 -1.70
C LYS A 291 24.78 -5.60 -0.40
N GLY A 292 23.87 -5.39 0.55
CA GLY A 292 24.19 -4.87 1.88
C GLY A 292 24.98 -5.86 2.74
N LYS A 293 25.99 -5.37 3.47
CA LYS A 293 26.66 -6.10 4.57
C LYS A 293 25.98 -5.76 5.91
N PRO A 294 25.94 -6.69 6.88
CA PRO A 294 25.26 -6.49 8.15
C PRO A 294 26.09 -5.63 9.10
N SER A 295 25.46 -4.64 9.73
CA SER A 295 26.02 -3.79 10.77
C SER A 295 25.80 -4.39 12.16
N ARG A 296 26.89 -4.48 12.95
CA ARG A 296 26.88 -4.86 14.38
C ARG A 296 26.33 -3.70 15.23
N GLU A 297 25.44 -4.02 16.16
CA GLU A 297 24.96 -3.14 17.23
C GLU A 297 25.97 -3.07 18.39
N LEU A 298 26.12 -1.89 19.00
CA LEU A 298 26.83 -1.61 20.27
C LEU A 298 26.18 -0.36 20.92
N PRO A 299 26.28 -0.17 22.24
CA PRO A 299 25.12 -0.08 23.12
C PRO A 299 24.74 1.35 23.51
N SER A 300 23.48 1.46 23.91
CA SER A 300 22.84 2.54 24.68
C SER A 300 23.67 2.91 25.91
N ASP A 301 24.14 4.16 25.97
CA ASP A 301 24.08 5.05 27.13
C ASP A 301 25.18 6.11 27.09
N THR A 302 24.88 7.25 26.45
CA THR A 302 25.55 8.54 26.72
C THR A 302 24.65 9.71 26.27
N SER A 303 24.47 10.70 27.15
CA SER A 303 23.69 11.91 26.91
C SER A 303 24.32 12.83 25.86
N ILE A 304 23.48 13.32 24.94
CA ILE A 304 23.79 14.12 23.75
C ILE A 304 24.67 15.37 23.99
N PRO A 305 24.56 16.12 25.11
CA PRO A 305 25.41 17.28 25.36
C PRO A 305 26.87 16.92 25.66
N ASP A 306 27.12 15.78 26.30
CA ASP A 306 28.45 15.43 26.79
C ASP A 306 29.37 14.93 25.66
N GLU A 307 28.81 14.28 24.63
CA GLU A 307 29.59 13.85 23.46
C GLU A 307 29.98 15.01 22.54
N LEU A 308 29.09 16.00 22.31
CA LEU A 308 29.45 17.17 21.50
C LEU A 308 30.48 18.06 22.22
N ASN A 309 30.33 18.21 23.55
CA ASN A 309 31.27 18.99 24.36
C ASN A 309 32.62 18.26 24.54
N ALA A 310 32.65 16.94 24.76
CA ALA A 310 33.89 16.17 24.88
C ALA A 310 34.67 16.04 23.56
N PHE A 311 34.00 16.18 22.40
CA PHE A 311 34.67 16.18 21.09
C PHE A 311 35.40 17.50 20.80
N SER A 312 34.93 18.61 21.38
CA SER A 312 35.58 19.93 21.25
C SER A 312 36.91 20.06 22.02
N SER A 313 37.21 19.14 22.95
CA SER A 313 38.41 19.21 23.80
C SER A 313 39.53 18.20 23.47
N ARG A 314 39.36 17.31 22.49
CA ARG A 314 40.41 16.33 22.12
C ARG A 314 40.83 16.43 20.66
N LYS A 315 42.12 16.72 20.49
CA LYS A 315 42.87 16.56 19.25
C LYS A 315 42.75 15.10 18.77
N MET A 316 42.30 14.94 17.54
CA MET A 316 42.37 13.74 16.69
C MET A 316 41.49 12.53 17.05
N ARG A 317 40.44 12.32 16.23
CA ARG A 317 40.20 11.04 15.52
C ARG A 317 39.18 11.21 14.39
N LYS A 318 39.44 10.57 13.24
CA LYS A 318 38.51 10.46 12.11
C LYS A 318 37.20 9.81 12.58
N GLY A 319 36.05 10.37 12.21
CA GLY A 319 34.75 9.77 12.49
C GLY A 319 33.69 10.30 11.52
N SER A 320 32.89 9.38 10.98
CA SER A 320 31.58 9.67 10.39
C SER A 320 30.55 9.34 11.46
N ALA A 321 29.63 10.26 11.75
CA ALA A 321 28.59 10.06 12.74
C ALA A 321 27.22 10.25 12.09
N THR A 322 26.31 9.32 12.39
CA THR A 322 24.90 9.38 12.01
C THR A 322 24.11 9.48 13.29
N LYS A 323 23.31 10.55 13.44
CA LYS A 323 22.47 10.73 14.63
C LYS A 323 21.01 10.87 14.19
N VAL A 324 20.15 10.06 14.79
CA VAL A 324 18.70 10.10 14.56
C VAL A 324 18.11 11.03 15.60
N HIS A 325 17.48 12.12 15.15
CA HIS A 325 16.71 13.00 16.02
C HIS A 325 15.22 12.70 15.84
N ASN A 326 14.59 12.23 16.92
CA ASN A 326 13.14 12.21 17.02
C ASN A 326 12.71 13.59 17.49
N SER A 327 11.79 14.22 16.75
CA SER A 327 11.20 15.50 17.14
C SER A 327 10.31 15.25 18.37
N THR A 328 10.80 15.62 19.54
CA THR A 328 10.00 15.73 20.76
C THR A 328 9.79 17.21 21.02
N PHE A 329 8.62 17.71 20.65
CA PHE A 329 8.11 19.00 21.09
C PHE A 329 6.66 18.82 21.51
N TRP A 330 6.36 19.37 22.68
CA TRP A 330 5.11 19.27 23.43
C TRP A 330 3.88 19.79 22.67
#